data_AF-A0A6G7K8D9-F1
#
_entry.id   AF-A0A6G7K8D9-F1
#
_cell.length_a   1.000
_cell.length_b   1.000
_cell.length_c   1.000
_cell.angle_alpha   90.00
_cell.angle_beta   90.00
_cell.angle_gamma   90.00
#
_symmetry.space_group_name_H-M   'P 1'
#
loop_
_entity.id
_entity.type
_entity.pdbx_description
1 polymer ?
#
loop_
_entity_poly.entity_id
_entity_poly.type
_entity_poly.pdbx_seq_one_letter_code
_entity_poly.pdbx_strand_id
1 'polypeptide(L)' 'MGAKKQIPLRVSAKLYEQIVAWAEDDFRSINGQIEYLLTECVKQRKKDGKYVSETLDEGIELDIE' A
#
# COMPACT_ATOMS: atom_id res chain seq x y z
N MET A 1 5.66 18.00 -7.62
CA MET A 1 5.79 16.52 -7.53
C MET A 1 7.24 16.22 -7.17
N GLY A 2 7.55 15.87 -5.93
CA GLY A 2 8.93 15.57 -5.52
C GLY A 2 9.47 14.33 -6.26
N ALA A 3 10.80 14.23 -6.40
CA ALA A 3 11.43 13.06 -7.02
C ALA A 3 11.11 11.80 -6.19
N LYS A 4 10.34 10.87 -6.76
CA LYS A 4 10.07 9.57 -6.13
C LYS A 4 11.32 8.69 -6.23
N LYS A 5 11.73 8.08 -5.12
CA LYS A 5 12.85 7.13 -5.09
C LYS A 5 12.44 5.82 -5.76
N GLN A 6 13.17 5.40 -6.78
CA GLN A 6 12.98 4.09 -7.39
C GLN A 6 13.70 3.02 -6.55
N ILE A 7 12.98 1.96 -6.18
CA ILE A 7 13.52 0.85 -5.41
C ILE A 7 13.28 -0.43 -6.23
N PRO A 8 14.32 -1.20 -6.57
CA PRO A 8 14.14 -2.50 -7.20
C PRO A 8 13.47 -3.44 -6.20
N LEU A 9 12.26 -3.90 -6.52
CA LEU A 9 11.47 -4.78 -5.68
C LEU A 9 11.49 -6.21 -6.24
N ARG A 10 11.86 -7.18 -5.41
CA ARG A 10 11.78 -8.61 -5.74
C ARG A 10 10.58 -9.21 -5.03
N VAL A 11 9.63 -9.73 -5.79
CA VAL A 11 8.42 -10.40 -5.30
C VAL A 11 8.17 -11.67 -6.10
N SER A 12 7.43 -12.61 -5.52
CA SER A 12 6.97 -13.78 -6.27
C SER A 12 5.97 -13.37 -7.35
N ALA A 13 5.95 -14.10 -8.47
CA ALA A 13 5.02 -13.84 -9.58
C ALA A 13 3.55 -13.89 -9.11
N LYS A 14 3.20 -14.88 -8.29
CA LYS A 14 1.86 -15.03 -7.74
C LYS A 14 1.40 -13.82 -6.92
N LEU A 15 2.29 -13.28 -6.07
CA LEU A 15 1.97 -12.08 -5.29
C LEU A 15 1.80 -10.86 -6.20
N TYR A 16 2.66 -10.72 -7.21
CA TYR A 16 2.54 -9.65 -8.18
C TYR A 16 1.19 -9.68 -8.89
N GLU A 17 0.78 -10.83 -9.42
CA GLU A 17 -0.53 -11.01 -10.09
C GLU A 17 -1.71 -10.63 -9.18
N GLN A 18 -1.66 -11.00 -7.89
CA GLN A 18 -2.69 -10.60 -6.93
C GLN A 18 -2.75 -9.08 -6.70
N ILE A 19 -1.59 -8.42 -6.65
CA ILE A 19 -1.53 -6.95 -6.53
C ILE A 19 -2.05 -6.27 -7.80
N VAL A 20 -1.77 -6.84 -8.99
CA VAL A 20 -2.29 -6.32 -10.26
C VAL A 20 -3.81 -6.40 -10.29
N ALA A 21 -4.38 -7.57 -10.00
CA ALA A 21 -5.84 -7.74 -9.99
C ALA A 21 -6.52 -6.77 -9.01
N TRP A 22 -5.97 -6.60 -7.80
CA TRP A 22 -6.50 -5.63 -6.85
C TRP A 22 -6.38 -4.18 -7.35
N ALA A 23 -5.26 -3.82 -7.96
CA ALA A 23 -5.12 -2.49 -8.54
C ALA A 23 -6.14 -2.25 -9.67
N GLU A 24 -6.45 -3.25 -10.48
CA GLU A 24 -7.48 -3.19 -11.52
C GLU A 24 -8.89 -3.00 -10.92
N ASP A 25 -9.23 -3.77 -9.87
CA ASP A 25 -10.51 -3.66 -9.17
C ASP A 25 -10.73 -2.25 -8.57
N ASP A 26 -9.65 -1.63 -8.05
CA ASP A 26 -9.67 -0.28 -7.47
C ASP A 26 -9.44 0.84 -8.51
N PHE A 27 -9.33 0.53 -9.81
CA PHE A 27 -8.97 1.46 -10.89
C PHE A 27 -7.69 2.27 -10.63
N ARG A 28 -6.67 1.64 -10.04
CA ARG A 28 -5.37 2.23 -9.70
C ARG A 28 -4.25 1.65 -10.57
N SER A 29 -3.16 2.40 -10.70
CA SER A 29 -1.92 1.84 -11.22
C SER A 29 -1.29 0.87 -10.22
N ILE A 30 -0.55 -0.12 -10.70
CA ILE A 30 0.17 -1.09 -9.86
C ILE A 30 1.12 -0.39 -8.88
N ASN A 31 1.87 0.61 -9.35
CA ASN A 31 2.76 1.40 -8.50
C ASN A 31 1.99 2.19 -7.44
N GLY A 32 0.82 2.75 -7.80
CA GLY A 32 -0.06 3.43 -6.85
C GLY A 32 -0.61 2.49 -5.79
N GLN A 33 -0.97 1.26 -6.17
CA GLN A 33 -1.43 0.25 -5.22
C GLN A 33 -0.31 -0.19 -4.28
N ILE A 34 0.90 -0.42 -4.77
CA ILE A 34 2.07 -0.74 -3.93
C ILE A 34 2.36 0.42 -2.95
N GLU A 35 2.32 1.66 -3.43
CA GLU A 35 2.55 2.85 -2.60
C GLU A 35 1.49 2.99 -1.50
N TYR A 36 0.22 2.73 -1.83
CA TYR A 36 -0.88 2.72 -0.86
C TYR A 36 -0.64 1.67 0.23
N LEU A 37 -0.40 0.40 -0.16
CA LEU A 37 -0.19 -0.69 0.79
C LEU A 37 1.01 -0.43 1.73
N LEU A 38 2.14 0.04 1.19
CA LEU A 38 3.30 0.37 2.00
C LEU A 38 3.02 1.54 2.94
N THR A 39 2.24 2.53 2.49
CA THR A 39 1.84 3.68 3.30
C THR A 39 0.97 3.25 4.47
N GLU A 40 -0.03 2.39 4.22
CA GLU A 40 -0.92 1.87 5.26
C GLU A 40 -0.16 1.00 6.27
N CYS A 41 0.77 0.14 5.82
CA CYS A 41 1.63 -0.63 6.73
C CYS A 41 2.48 0.27 7.64
N VAL A 42 3.03 1.38 7.13
CA VAL A 42 3.81 2.33 7.94
C VAL A 42 2.92 3.09 8.92
N LYS A 43 1.72 3.50 8.50
CA LYS A 43 0.74 4.16 9.38
C LYS A 43 0.29 3.24 10.51
N GLN A 44 -0.09 2.00 10.20
CA GLN A 44 -0.46 1.00 11.21
C GLN A 44 0.65 0.81 12.23
N ARG A 45 1.89 0.65 11.76
CA ARG A 45 3.06 0.50 12.64
C ARG A 45 3.27 1.70 13.56
N LYS A 46 2.97 2.93 13.09
CA LYS A 46 3.01 4.13 13.93
C LYS A 46 1.86 4.19 14.94
N LYS A 47 0.68 3.67 14.58
CA LYS A 47 -0.53 3.68 15.41
C LYS A 47 -0.42 2.72 16.60
N ASP A 48 -0.10 1.45 16.36
CA ASP A 48 -0.14 0.42 17.41
C ASP A 48 1.07 -0.54 17.40
N GLY A 49 2.07 -0.27 16.57
CA GLY A 49 3.27 -1.10 16.47
C GLY A 49 3.09 -2.40 15.67
N LYS A 50 1.88 -2.69 15.15
CA LYS A 50 1.62 -3.89 14.34
C LYS A 50 1.97 -3.67 12.87
N TYR A 51 2.17 -4.76 12.14
CA TYR A 51 2.57 -4.73 10.72
C TYR A 51 1.39 -4.85 9.74
N VAL A 52 0.24 -5.31 10.22
CA VAL A 52 -0.98 -5.54 9.43
C VAL A 52 -2.16 -5.08 10.28
N SER A 53 -3.10 -4.35 9.69
CA SER A 53 -4.32 -3.97 10.39
C SER A 53 -5.22 -5.19 10.59
N GLU A 54 -5.92 -5.24 11.72
CA GLU A 54 -6.93 -6.28 11.96
C GLU A 54 -8.24 -5.98 11.22
N THR A 55 -8.44 -4.71 10.83
CA THR A 55 -9.54 -4.22 9.99
C THR A 55 -8.94 -3.51 8.76
N LEU A 56 -9.22 -4.01 7.55
CA LEU A 56 -8.74 -3.40 6.30
C LEU A 56 -9.69 -2.29 5.77
N ASP A 57 -10.97 -2.33 6.14
CA ASP A 57 -12.03 -1.51 5.53
C ASP A 57 -12.48 -0.31 6.39
N GLU A 58 -11.88 -0.11 7.56
CA GLU A 58 -12.14 1.10 8.34
C GLU A 58 -11.30 2.23 7.77
N GLY A 59 -11.95 3.13 7.03
CA GLY A 59 -11.34 4.34 6.50
C GLY A 59 -10.61 5.09 7.63
N ILE A 60 -9.29 5.12 7.57
CA ILE A 60 -8.48 5.87 8.52
C ILE A 60 -8.67 7.35 8.17
N GLU A 61 -9.27 8.12 9.08
CA GLU A 61 -9.31 9.59 8.95
C GLU A 61 -7.87 10.11 9.01
N LEU A 62 -7.46 10.78 7.94
CA LEU A 62 -6.13 11.34 7.80
C LEU A 62 -6.25 12.86 7.74
N ASP A 63 -5.81 13.53 8.80
CA ASP A 63 -5.34 14.91 8.69
C ASP A 63 -3.99 14.88 7.98
N ILE A 64 -4.01 15.17 6.69
CA ILE A 64 -2.81 15.34 5.88
C ILE A 64 -2.58 16.86 5.75
N GLU A 65 -1.63 17.40 6.51
CA GLU A 65 -1.03 18.73 6.26
C GLU A 65 -0.18 18.73 4.98
#